data_AF-Q5FUE7-F1
#
_entry.id   AF-Q5FUE7-F1
#
_cell.length_a   1.000
_cell.length_b   1.000
_cell.length_c   1.000
_cell.angle_alpha   90.00
_cell.angle_beta   90.00
_cell.angle_gamma   90.00
#
_symmetry.space_group_name_H-M   'P 1'
#
loop_
_entity.id
_entity.type
_entity.pdbx_description
1 polymer ?
#
loop_
_entity_poly.entity_id
_entity_poly.type
_entity_poly.pdbx_seq_one_letter_code
_entity_poly.pdbx_strand_id
1 'polypeptide(L)'
;MIEILTGSSLNTIQDFGRRHAMAMGVAQGGAMDRLALGYGNLLLDNPLDTAGIEIVFFPFRVRFHAETSFAVTGADCPVTLDDLTLPRDWAITGRPGQTLSIRAPRQGARAYLTVRGGLDVPAVLGARSTDLKGGFGGLEGRALQKGDRLTCAPAASIRLPAAGYGLSRPCPLPSAEGTQVRVLPAAEHDIFTPESLKTFQTAAWTLTPSANRMGYRLEGQETLMLTRKLNLFSHGILPGTVQVPPAGQPIIQMMDANTCGGYPKIATVIEPDLRLLSQTGVGAPVHFREITRDDAVQAIRQDASDLRTLAAEISKLRTQLVF
;
A
#
# COMPACT_ATOMS: atom_id res chain seq x y z
N MET A 1 4.37 -24.15 0.16
CA MET A 1 2.91 -24.00 -0.02
C MET A 1 2.31 -23.47 1.26
N ILE A 2 1.39 -22.53 1.14
CA ILE A 2 0.65 -21.90 2.24
C ILE A 2 -0.85 -22.07 2.00
N GLU A 3 -1.61 -22.35 3.05
CA GLU A 3 -3.08 -22.44 3.02
C GLU A 3 -3.71 -21.29 3.80
N ILE A 4 -4.69 -20.63 3.19
CA ILE A 4 -5.44 -19.54 3.80
C ILE A 4 -6.52 -20.12 4.73
N LEU A 5 -6.52 -19.71 6.00
CA LEU A 5 -7.48 -20.22 7.01
C LEU A 5 -8.66 -19.28 7.25
N THR A 6 -8.57 -18.05 6.77
CA THR A 6 -9.56 -16.98 6.94
C THR A 6 -10.05 -16.50 5.58
N GLY A 7 -11.36 -16.36 5.40
CA GLY A 7 -11.91 -15.75 4.20
C GLY A 7 -12.17 -14.26 4.41
N SER A 8 -11.78 -13.42 3.45
CA SER A 8 -12.19 -12.02 3.37
C SER A 8 -12.38 -11.62 1.91
N SER A 9 -13.30 -10.71 1.65
CA SER A 9 -13.57 -10.18 0.31
C SER A 9 -12.51 -9.22 -0.22
N LEU A 10 -11.48 -8.86 0.57
CA LEU A 10 -10.55 -7.77 0.21
C LEU A 10 -9.05 -8.04 0.48
N ASN A 11 -8.68 -9.20 1.03
CA ASN A 11 -7.26 -9.58 1.12
C ASN A 11 -6.80 -10.13 -0.23
N THR A 12 -5.77 -9.55 -0.83
CA THR A 12 -5.41 -9.79 -2.24
C THR A 12 -3.91 -9.97 -2.43
N ILE A 13 -3.52 -10.58 -3.55
CA ILE A 13 -2.12 -10.68 -3.95
C ILE A 13 -1.73 -9.39 -4.65
N GLN A 14 -0.63 -8.77 -4.22
CA GLN A 14 -0.16 -7.50 -4.76
C GLN A 14 1.35 -7.53 -4.98
N ASP A 15 1.78 -7.02 -6.12
CA ASP A 15 3.15 -6.60 -6.41
C ASP A 15 3.21 -5.07 -6.54
N PHE A 16 4.13 -4.52 -7.34
CA PHE A 16 4.19 -3.08 -7.61
C PHE A 16 3.22 -2.60 -8.71
N GLY A 17 2.43 -3.51 -9.27
CA GLY A 17 1.40 -3.20 -10.26
C GLY A 17 1.93 -3.16 -11.70
N ARG A 18 1.05 -2.73 -12.60
CA ARG A 18 1.16 -2.81 -14.06
C ARG A 18 1.14 -1.44 -14.71
N ARG A 19 2.12 -0.59 -14.37
CA ARG A 19 2.18 0.80 -14.84
C ARG A 19 2.04 0.96 -16.37
N HIS A 20 2.62 0.04 -17.14
CA HIS A 20 2.56 0.07 -18.61
C HIS A 20 1.14 -0.16 -19.16
N ALA A 21 0.26 -0.82 -18.40
CA ALA A 21 -1.11 -1.14 -18.83
C ALA A 21 -2.07 0.06 -18.73
N MET A 22 -1.69 1.15 -18.06
CA MET A 22 -2.51 2.36 -17.94
C MET A 22 -2.87 2.98 -19.29
N ALA A 23 -1.95 2.91 -20.26
CA ALA A 23 -2.20 3.38 -21.62
C ALA A 23 -3.31 2.58 -22.35
N MET A 24 -3.63 1.37 -21.87
CA MET A 24 -4.70 0.51 -22.40
C MET A 24 -6.00 0.62 -21.60
N GLY A 25 -6.11 1.57 -20.66
CA GLY A 25 -7.30 1.75 -19.82
C GLY A 25 -7.35 0.86 -18.59
N VAL A 26 -6.28 0.13 -18.28
CA VAL A 26 -6.19 -0.74 -17.10
C VAL A 26 -5.54 0.01 -15.94
N ALA A 27 -6.14 -0.05 -14.75
CA ALA A 27 -5.59 0.64 -13.57
C ALA A 27 -4.16 0.16 -13.26
N GLN A 28 -3.37 1.03 -12.62
CA GLN A 28 -2.00 0.69 -12.23
C GLN A 28 -1.98 -0.56 -11.32
N GLY A 29 -2.93 -0.68 -10.40
CA GLY A 29 -2.94 -1.73 -9.39
C GLY A 29 -1.71 -1.67 -8.49
N GLY A 30 -1.37 -2.78 -7.84
CA GLY A 30 -0.21 -2.84 -6.95
C GLY A 30 -0.56 -2.64 -5.49
N ALA A 31 0.41 -2.87 -4.62
CA ALA A 31 0.30 -2.59 -3.20
C ALA A 31 -0.04 -1.11 -2.96
N MET A 32 -0.98 -0.86 -2.05
CA MET A 32 -1.31 0.51 -1.61
C MET A 32 -0.16 1.16 -0.83
N ASP A 33 0.66 0.33 -0.17
CA ASP A 33 1.90 0.68 0.52
C ASP A 33 3.05 -0.13 -0.09
N ARG A 34 3.59 0.37 -1.20
CA ARG A 34 4.70 -0.29 -1.91
C ARG A 34 5.96 -0.40 -1.04
N LEU A 35 6.14 0.54 -0.10
CA LEU A 35 7.29 0.55 0.79
C LEU A 35 7.21 -0.58 1.82
N ALA A 36 6.04 -0.78 2.44
CA ALA A 36 5.82 -1.89 3.35
C ALA A 36 5.98 -3.25 2.65
N LEU A 37 5.40 -3.44 1.46
CA LEU A 37 5.63 -4.66 0.67
C LEU A 37 7.13 -4.86 0.38
N GLY A 38 7.78 -3.79 -0.07
CA GLY A 38 9.21 -3.78 -0.38
C GLY A 38 10.08 -4.15 0.83
N TYR A 39 9.76 -3.70 2.03
CA TYR A 39 10.49 -4.08 3.25
C TYR A 39 10.39 -5.57 3.56
N GLY A 40 9.20 -6.17 3.42
CA GLY A 40 9.03 -7.61 3.61
C GLY A 40 9.87 -8.40 2.61
N ASN A 41 9.84 -7.98 1.34
CA ASN A 41 10.66 -8.57 0.29
C ASN A 41 12.16 -8.39 0.55
N LEU A 42 12.57 -7.19 1.00
CA LEU A 42 13.96 -6.93 1.36
C LEU A 42 14.42 -7.84 2.46
N LEU A 43 13.62 -8.14 3.49
CA LEU A 43 13.93 -9.07 4.58
C LEU A 43 14.04 -10.54 4.12
N LEU A 44 13.54 -10.87 2.94
CA LEU A 44 13.56 -12.22 2.38
C LEU A 44 14.48 -12.36 1.17
N ASP A 45 15.35 -11.38 0.93
CA ASP A 45 16.26 -11.36 -0.23
C ASP A 45 15.54 -11.45 -1.58
N ASN A 46 14.29 -10.97 -1.61
CA ASN A 46 13.50 -10.91 -2.83
C ASN A 46 13.71 -9.55 -3.51
N PRO A 47 13.51 -9.46 -4.84
CA PRO A 47 13.24 -8.20 -5.51
C PRO A 47 12.11 -7.42 -4.81
N LEU A 48 12.21 -6.10 -4.75
CA LEU A 48 11.28 -5.23 -4.01
C LEU A 48 9.82 -5.40 -4.43
N ASP A 49 9.60 -5.63 -5.72
CA ASP A 49 8.31 -5.79 -6.37
C ASP A 49 7.78 -7.23 -6.33
N THR A 50 8.42 -8.14 -5.60
CA THR A 50 7.95 -9.52 -5.51
C THR A 50 6.56 -9.59 -4.88
N ALA A 51 5.66 -10.37 -5.50
CA ALA A 51 4.26 -10.44 -5.07
C ALA A 51 4.13 -11.01 -3.65
N GLY A 52 3.40 -10.26 -2.81
CA GLY A 52 2.99 -10.66 -1.46
C GLY A 52 1.47 -10.54 -1.28
N ILE A 53 0.99 -10.80 -0.07
CA ILE A 53 -0.43 -10.66 0.27
C ILE A 53 -0.62 -9.30 0.95
N GLU A 54 -1.44 -8.43 0.37
CA GLU A 54 -1.96 -7.23 1.03
C GLU A 54 -3.15 -7.62 1.91
N ILE A 55 -3.04 -7.30 3.20
CA ILE A 55 -4.02 -7.66 4.23
C ILE A 55 -4.65 -6.38 4.76
N VAL A 56 -5.97 -6.30 4.60
CA VAL A 56 -6.79 -5.16 5.05
C VAL A 56 -7.86 -5.63 6.04
N PHE A 57 -8.22 -6.91 6.00
CA PHE A 57 -9.15 -7.52 6.95
C PHE A 57 -8.45 -8.50 7.86
N PHE A 58 -8.73 -8.34 9.14
CA PHE A 58 -8.11 -9.06 10.23
C PHE A 58 -9.18 -9.75 11.10
N PRO A 59 -8.85 -10.87 11.76
CA PRO A 59 -7.57 -11.56 11.71
C PRO A 59 -7.34 -12.24 10.37
N PHE A 60 -6.08 -12.27 9.92
CA PHE A 60 -5.65 -13.07 8.77
C PHE A 60 -4.79 -14.21 9.26
N ARG A 61 -5.12 -15.44 8.86
CA ARG A 61 -4.42 -16.64 9.31
C ARG A 61 -4.02 -17.52 8.15
N VAL A 62 -2.81 -18.04 8.20
CA VAL A 62 -2.28 -18.97 7.19
C VAL A 62 -1.58 -20.14 7.84
N ARG A 63 -1.68 -21.32 7.22
CA ARG A 63 -0.95 -22.53 7.62
C ARG A 63 0.16 -22.83 6.63
N PHE A 64 1.36 -23.10 7.14
CA PHE A 64 2.47 -23.56 6.32
C PHE A 64 2.37 -25.07 6.10
N HIS A 65 2.46 -25.50 4.85
CA HIS A 65 2.51 -26.93 4.47
C HIS A 65 3.93 -27.37 4.08
N ALA A 66 4.85 -26.42 3.99
CA ALA A 66 6.27 -26.64 3.74
C ALA A 66 7.05 -25.61 4.55
N GLU A 67 8.34 -25.89 4.82
CA GLU A 67 9.22 -24.89 5.40
C GLU A 67 9.25 -23.63 4.51
N THR A 68 8.92 -22.47 5.10
CA THR A 68 8.75 -21.23 4.34
C THR A 68 9.28 -20.05 5.15
N SER A 69 10.31 -19.37 4.66
CA SER A 69 10.72 -18.07 5.18
C SER A 69 9.73 -17.00 4.76
N PHE A 70 9.21 -16.25 5.72
CA PHE A 70 8.21 -15.21 5.51
C PHE A 70 8.53 -13.97 6.34
N ALA A 71 7.92 -12.84 6.00
CA ALA A 71 7.99 -11.60 6.76
C ALA A 71 6.62 -10.92 6.80
N VAL A 72 6.33 -10.25 7.91
CA VAL A 72 5.13 -9.41 8.07
C VAL A 72 5.55 -7.96 8.31
N THR A 73 5.07 -7.05 7.46
CA THR A 73 5.41 -5.63 7.50
C THR A 73 4.17 -4.74 7.34
N GLY A 74 4.34 -3.42 7.54
CA GLY A 74 3.29 -2.42 7.34
C GLY A 74 2.69 -1.94 8.66
N ALA A 75 1.37 -2.07 8.81
CA ALA A 75 0.66 -1.69 10.03
C ALA A 75 1.22 -2.40 11.28
N ASP A 76 1.08 -1.76 12.45
CA ASP A 76 1.47 -2.32 13.74
C ASP A 76 0.45 -3.38 14.20
N CYS A 77 0.60 -4.58 13.66
CA CYS A 77 -0.23 -5.74 13.96
C CYS A 77 0.39 -6.60 15.07
N PRO A 78 -0.41 -7.10 16.03
CA PRO A 78 -0.01 -8.27 16.81
C PRO A 78 0.10 -9.50 15.91
N VAL A 79 1.29 -10.09 15.83
CA VAL A 79 1.60 -11.26 14.99
C VAL A 79 2.06 -12.42 15.86
N THR A 80 1.52 -13.61 15.61
CA THR A 80 2.00 -14.85 16.25
C THR A 80 2.23 -15.96 15.23
N LEU A 81 3.23 -16.79 15.47
CA LEU A 81 3.45 -18.08 14.79
C LEU A 81 3.21 -19.18 15.83
N ASP A 82 2.04 -19.80 15.77
CA ASP A 82 1.46 -20.57 16.88
C ASP A 82 1.47 -19.74 18.17
N ASP A 83 2.21 -20.20 19.19
CA ASP A 83 2.34 -19.53 20.49
C ASP A 83 3.48 -18.48 20.54
N LEU A 84 4.34 -18.42 19.52
CA LEU A 84 5.44 -17.46 19.46
C LEU A 84 4.93 -16.10 19.00
N THR A 85 5.04 -15.08 19.86
CA THR A 85 4.78 -13.69 19.47
C THR A 85 5.96 -13.14 18.68
N LEU A 86 5.70 -12.56 17.50
CA LEU A 86 6.71 -11.97 16.65
C LEU A 86 6.75 -10.45 16.83
N PRO A 87 7.94 -9.83 16.81
CA PRO A 87 8.07 -8.38 16.69
C PRO A 87 7.46 -7.85 15.39
N ARG A 88 7.30 -6.52 15.31
CA ARG A 88 6.92 -5.84 14.07
C ARG A 88 8.04 -5.93 13.03
N ASP A 89 7.66 -5.88 11.75
CA ASP A 89 8.58 -5.84 10.60
C ASP A 89 9.63 -6.96 10.67
N TRP A 90 9.15 -8.18 10.92
CA TRP A 90 9.97 -9.33 11.31
C TRP A 90 9.89 -10.46 10.28
N ALA A 91 11.03 -11.10 10.04
CA ALA A 91 11.19 -12.25 9.16
C ALA A 91 11.66 -13.49 9.94
N ILE A 92 11.01 -14.62 9.67
CA ILE A 92 11.29 -15.90 10.33
C ILE A 92 10.89 -17.05 9.39
N THR A 93 11.34 -18.27 9.69
CA THR A 93 10.95 -19.48 8.97
C THR A 93 9.82 -20.19 9.69
N GLY A 94 8.68 -20.33 9.01
CA GLY A 94 7.56 -21.17 9.43
C GLY A 94 7.76 -22.62 8.99
N ARG A 95 7.49 -23.56 9.89
CA ARG A 95 7.61 -25.01 9.63
C ARG A 95 6.26 -25.62 9.21
N PRO A 96 6.26 -26.78 8.53
CA PRO A 96 5.03 -27.49 8.20
C PRO A 96 4.13 -27.69 9.43
N GLY A 97 2.85 -27.41 9.29
CA GLY A 97 1.84 -27.51 10.35
C GLY A 97 1.64 -26.23 11.16
N GLN A 98 2.64 -25.34 11.23
CA GLN A 98 2.54 -24.09 11.99
C GLN A 98 1.55 -23.11 11.35
N THR A 99 0.92 -22.30 12.21
CA THR A 99 -0.07 -21.30 11.81
C THR A 99 0.41 -19.90 12.16
N LEU A 100 0.57 -19.06 11.14
CA LEU A 100 0.73 -17.62 11.32
C LEU A 100 -0.64 -16.97 11.53
N SER A 101 -0.72 -16.08 12.51
CA SER A 101 -1.91 -15.28 12.82
C SER A 101 -1.54 -13.81 12.94
N ILE A 102 -2.20 -12.98 12.12
CA ILE A 102 -2.03 -11.52 12.11
C ILE A 102 -3.35 -10.91 12.57
N ARG A 103 -3.35 -10.25 13.73
CA ARG A 103 -4.56 -9.62 14.29
C ARG A 103 -4.68 -8.16 13.84
N ALA A 104 -5.83 -7.56 14.14
CA ALA A 104 -6.13 -6.17 13.79
C ALA A 104 -5.04 -5.23 14.33
N PRO A 105 -4.62 -4.23 13.54
CA PRO A 105 -3.54 -3.34 13.91
C PRO A 105 -3.91 -2.43 15.08
N ARG A 106 -2.91 -2.07 15.88
CA ARG A 106 -2.98 -1.00 16.88
C ARG A 106 -2.81 0.37 16.23
N GLN A 107 -2.02 0.43 15.16
CA GLN A 107 -1.77 1.62 14.35
C GLN A 107 -1.60 1.22 12.88
N GLY A 108 -2.08 2.06 11.97
CA GLY A 108 -2.11 1.75 10.53
C GLY A 108 -3.34 0.92 10.13
N ALA A 109 -3.42 0.57 8.85
CA ALA A 109 -4.60 -0.09 8.27
C ALA A 109 -4.27 -1.32 7.41
N ARG A 110 -3.04 -1.42 6.88
CA ARG A 110 -2.65 -2.47 5.92
C ARG A 110 -1.35 -3.14 6.33
N ALA A 111 -1.37 -4.45 6.38
CA ALA A 111 -0.19 -5.29 6.58
C ALA A 111 0.13 -6.07 5.30
N TYR A 112 1.38 -6.53 5.18
CA TYR A 112 1.84 -7.32 4.06
C TYR A 112 2.48 -8.59 4.56
N LEU A 113 2.05 -9.74 4.01
CA LEU A 113 2.74 -11.01 4.18
C LEU A 113 3.55 -11.30 2.92
N THR A 114 4.86 -11.38 3.08
CA THR A 114 5.80 -11.75 2.00
C THR A 114 6.42 -13.10 2.32
N VAL A 115 6.82 -13.82 1.27
CA VAL A 115 7.44 -15.15 1.37
C VAL A 115 8.67 -15.20 0.47
N ARG A 116 9.69 -15.96 0.85
CA ARG A 116 10.89 -16.14 0.02
C ARG A 116 10.48 -16.68 -1.37
N GLY A 117 11.00 -16.04 -2.42
CA GLY A 117 10.64 -16.33 -3.82
C GLY A 117 9.34 -15.67 -4.29
N GLY A 118 8.48 -15.22 -3.38
CA GLY A 118 7.16 -14.67 -3.70
C GLY A 118 6.11 -15.73 -3.98
N LEU A 119 4.91 -15.27 -4.31
CA LEU A 119 3.78 -16.13 -4.64
C LEU A 119 3.82 -16.54 -6.13
N ASP A 120 3.67 -17.83 -6.38
CA ASP A 120 3.65 -18.40 -7.72
C ASP A 120 2.24 -18.35 -8.32
N VAL A 121 1.88 -17.16 -8.82
CA VAL A 121 0.63 -16.91 -9.54
C VAL A 121 0.96 -16.34 -10.92
N PRO A 122 0.12 -16.51 -11.97
CA PRO A 122 0.45 -15.99 -13.30
C PRO A 122 0.67 -14.47 -13.32
N ALA A 123 1.58 -14.00 -14.18
CA ALA A 123 1.71 -12.58 -14.48
C ALA A 123 0.69 -12.21 -15.57
N VAL A 124 -0.14 -11.20 -15.31
CA VAL A 124 -1.13 -10.68 -16.25
C VAL A 124 -0.81 -9.21 -16.52
N LEU A 125 -0.55 -8.89 -17.79
CA LEU A 125 -0.09 -7.56 -18.23
C LEU A 125 1.19 -7.10 -17.50
N GLY A 126 2.12 -8.03 -17.29
CA GLY A 126 3.41 -7.75 -16.65
C GLY A 126 3.37 -7.63 -15.12
N ALA A 127 2.25 -7.94 -14.47
CA ALA A 127 2.12 -7.89 -13.01
C ALA A 127 1.29 -9.05 -12.46
N ARG A 128 1.60 -9.47 -11.25
CA ARG A 128 0.91 -10.47 -10.43
C ARG A 128 -0.16 -9.86 -9.51
N SER A 129 -0.29 -8.53 -9.43
CA SER A 129 -1.34 -7.87 -8.65
C SER A 129 -2.77 -8.27 -9.02
N THR A 130 -3.65 -8.42 -8.04
CA THR A 130 -5.08 -8.58 -8.28
C THR A 130 -5.72 -7.26 -8.69
N ASP A 131 -6.44 -7.25 -9.81
CA ASP A 131 -7.41 -6.21 -10.17
C ASP A 131 -8.82 -6.74 -9.92
N LEU A 132 -9.43 -6.31 -8.81
CA LEU A 132 -10.77 -6.77 -8.41
C LEU A 132 -11.87 -6.26 -9.33
N LYS A 133 -11.69 -5.08 -9.94
CA LYS A 133 -12.69 -4.47 -10.83
C LYS A 133 -12.71 -5.17 -12.17
N GLY A 134 -11.52 -5.48 -12.71
CA GLY A 134 -11.33 -6.21 -13.96
C GLY A 134 -11.46 -7.72 -13.83
N GLY A 135 -11.36 -8.27 -12.61
CA GLY A 135 -11.46 -9.70 -12.36
C GLY A 135 -10.29 -10.51 -12.90
N PHE A 136 -9.06 -9.98 -12.83
CA PHE A 136 -7.85 -10.68 -13.29
C PHE A 136 -6.62 -10.43 -12.39
N GLY A 137 -5.57 -11.24 -12.60
CA GLY A 137 -4.33 -11.16 -11.81
C GLY A 137 -4.46 -11.75 -10.41
N GLY A 138 -3.34 -11.90 -9.70
CA GLY A 138 -3.30 -12.61 -8.42
C GLY A 138 -3.83 -14.04 -8.54
N LEU A 139 -4.66 -14.46 -7.58
CA LEU A 139 -5.38 -15.73 -7.64
C LEU A 139 -6.73 -15.51 -8.31
N GLU A 140 -6.83 -15.87 -9.59
CA GLU A 140 -8.10 -15.87 -10.36
C GLU A 140 -8.82 -14.51 -10.39
N GLY A 141 -8.11 -13.40 -10.19
CA GLY A 141 -8.71 -12.06 -10.22
C GLY A 141 -9.61 -11.72 -9.03
N ARG A 142 -9.53 -12.49 -7.93
CA ARG A 142 -10.38 -12.33 -6.75
C ARG A 142 -9.58 -12.19 -5.47
N ALA A 143 -10.29 -11.82 -4.39
CA ALA A 143 -9.74 -11.89 -3.05
C ALA A 143 -9.53 -13.34 -2.59
N LEU A 144 -8.62 -13.50 -1.63
CA LEU A 144 -8.28 -14.78 -1.02
C LEU A 144 -9.41 -15.27 -0.12
N GLN A 145 -9.73 -16.55 -0.27
CA GLN A 145 -10.78 -17.25 0.44
C GLN A 145 -10.19 -18.32 1.36
N LYS A 146 -10.96 -18.71 2.36
CA LYS A 146 -10.60 -19.83 3.22
C LYS A 146 -10.46 -21.11 2.37
N GLY A 147 -9.37 -21.82 2.55
CA GLY A 147 -9.05 -23.05 1.83
C GLY A 147 -8.21 -22.84 0.58
N ASP A 148 -8.01 -21.60 0.12
CA ASP A 148 -7.08 -21.31 -0.97
C ASP A 148 -5.66 -21.77 -0.59
N ARG A 149 -4.98 -22.40 -1.55
CA ARG A 149 -3.60 -22.90 -1.40
C ARG A 149 -2.71 -22.21 -2.41
N LEU A 150 -1.68 -21.54 -1.91
CA LEU A 150 -0.73 -20.78 -2.70
C LEU A 150 0.63 -21.47 -2.67
N THR A 151 1.20 -21.71 -3.84
CA THR A 151 2.59 -22.12 -4.00
C THR A 151 3.50 -20.90 -3.93
N CYS A 152 4.70 -21.10 -3.39
CA CYS A 152 5.75 -20.09 -3.44
C CYS A 152 6.56 -20.34 -4.71
N ALA A 153 7.04 -19.27 -5.37
CA ALA A 153 7.85 -19.43 -6.56
C ALA A 153 9.21 -20.05 -6.21
N PRO A 154 9.83 -20.81 -7.13
CA PRO A 154 11.14 -21.39 -6.90
C PRO A 154 12.19 -20.31 -6.56
N ALA A 155 12.89 -20.47 -5.45
CA ALA A 155 13.97 -19.59 -5.05
C ALA A 155 15.02 -20.35 -4.24
N ALA A 156 16.27 -19.87 -4.28
CA ALA A 156 17.30 -20.38 -3.39
C ALA A 156 16.89 -20.18 -1.94
N SER A 157 17.06 -21.22 -1.13
CA SER A 157 16.82 -21.14 0.32
C SER A 157 17.72 -20.08 0.93
N ILE A 158 17.12 -19.18 1.71
CA ILE A 158 17.87 -18.31 2.60
C ILE A 158 17.89 -18.94 3.97
N ARG A 159 19.04 -18.92 4.64
CA ARG A 159 19.10 -19.31 6.04
C ARG A 159 18.74 -18.08 6.87
N LEU A 160 17.75 -18.23 7.75
CA LEU A 160 17.37 -17.20 8.73
C LEU A 160 17.77 -17.69 10.13
N PRO A 161 18.12 -16.79 11.07
CA PRO A 161 18.31 -17.17 12.47
C PRO A 161 17.07 -17.87 13.00
N ALA A 162 17.22 -18.78 13.97
CA ALA A 162 16.08 -19.53 14.52
C ALA A 162 15.00 -18.61 15.13
N ALA A 163 15.41 -17.48 15.74
CA ALA A 163 14.51 -16.46 16.28
C ALA A 163 14.01 -15.45 15.21
N GLY A 164 14.49 -15.56 13.97
CA GLY A 164 14.28 -14.56 12.93
C GLY A 164 15.10 -13.29 13.17
N TYR A 165 14.79 -12.27 12.38
CA TYR A 165 15.34 -10.92 12.49
C TYR A 165 14.39 -9.93 11.81
N GLY A 166 14.54 -8.65 12.06
CA GLY A 166 13.64 -7.63 11.50
C GLY A 166 14.25 -6.25 11.43
N LEU A 167 13.41 -5.27 11.10
CA LEU A 167 13.83 -3.89 10.93
C LEU A 167 13.69 -3.13 12.25
N SER A 168 14.80 -2.67 12.82
CA SER A 168 14.79 -1.74 13.96
C SER A 168 14.89 -0.30 13.45
N ARG A 169 13.82 0.18 12.79
CA ARG A 169 13.77 1.56 12.28
C ARG A 169 12.39 2.19 12.48
N PRO A 170 12.31 3.51 12.62
CA PRO A 170 11.04 4.21 12.56
C PRO A 170 10.41 4.01 11.16
N CYS A 171 9.22 3.41 11.13
CA CYS A 171 8.34 3.44 9.97
C CYS A 171 7.12 4.28 10.37
N PRO A 172 7.07 5.58 9.99
CA PRO A 172 6.01 6.47 10.43
C PRO A 172 4.67 5.97 9.89
N LEU A 173 3.78 5.65 10.82
CA LEU A 173 2.38 5.37 10.57
C LEU A 173 1.55 6.60 10.95
N PRO A 174 0.37 6.81 10.33
CA PRO A 174 -0.57 7.84 10.76
C PRO A 174 -0.84 7.79 12.26
N SER A 175 -0.84 8.96 12.91
CA SER A 175 -1.20 9.09 14.32
C SER A 175 -2.71 9.28 14.49
N ALA A 176 -3.18 9.31 15.74
CA ALA A 176 -4.57 9.65 16.05
C ALA A 176 -4.93 11.10 15.66
N GLU A 177 -3.93 11.98 15.56
CA GLU A 177 -4.10 13.39 15.15
C GLU A 177 -4.32 13.53 13.64
N GLY A 178 -4.15 12.46 12.88
CA GLY A 178 -4.41 12.42 11.45
C GLY A 178 -3.19 12.14 10.60
N THR A 179 -3.40 12.29 9.29
CA THR A 179 -2.40 12.05 8.26
C THR A 179 -2.12 13.33 7.50
N GLN A 180 -0.95 13.92 7.69
CA GLN A 180 -0.52 15.02 6.83
C GLN A 180 0.19 14.46 5.59
N VAL A 181 -0.27 14.88 4.41
CA VAL A 181 0.35 14.53 3.14
C VAL A 181 0.80 15.77 2.38
N ARG A 182 1.96 15.65 1.73
CA ARG A 182 2.50 16.71 0.88
C ARG A 182 1.88 16.65 -0.51
N VAL A 183 1.51 17.81 -1.03
CA VAL A 183 0.86 17.95 -2.34
C VAL A 183 1.52 19.01 -3.20
N LEU A 184 1.41 18.84 -4.52
CA LEU A 184 1.69 19.86 -5.51
C LEU A 184 0.37 20.40 -6.08
N PRO A 185 0.26 21.70 -6.39
CA PRO A 185 -0.83 22.23 -7.20
C PRO A 185 -1.01 21.43 -8.49
N ALA A 186 -2.25 21.08 -8.83
CA ALA A 186 -2.57 20.38 -10.07
C ALA A 186 -3.09 21.34 -11.16
N ALA A 187 -3.40 20.81 -12.34
CA ALA A 187 -3.72 21.60 -13.53
C ALA A 187 -4.88 22.59 -13.36
N GLU A 188 -5.86 22.26 -12.51
CA GLU A 188 -7.01 23.12 -12.24
C GLU A 188 -6.96 23.76 -10.85
N HIS A 189 -5.78 23.91 -10.24
CA HIS A 189 -5.64 24.54 -8.92
C HIS A 189 -6.13 25.99 -8.91
N ASP A 190 -5.70 26.80 -9.88
CA ASP A 190 -5.95 28.25 -9.90
C ASP A 190 -7.40 28.66 -10.23
N ILE A 191 -8.25 27.69 -10.59
CA ILE A 191 -9.68 27.96 -10.84
C ILE A 191 -10.54 27.78 -9.59
N PHE A 192 -10.00 27.25 -8.49
CA PHE A 192 -10.70 27.23 -7.20
C PHE A 192 -10.69 28.63 -6.58
N THR A 193 -11.71 28.96 -5.78
CA THR A 193 -11.73 30.27 -5.12
C THR A 193 -10.59 30.38 -4.10
N PRO A 194 -10.07 31.58 -3.80
CA PRO A 194 -9.04 31.76 -2.79
C PRO A 194 -9.43 31.18 -1.41
N GLU A 195 -10.70 31.27 -1.05
CA GLU A 195 -11.26 30.68 0.17
C GLU A 195 -11.17 29.16 0.11
N SER A 196 -11.52 28.55 -1.02
CA SER A 196 -11.45 27.09 -1.21
C SER A 196 -10.01 26.58 -1.14
N LEU A 197 -9.05 27.31 -1.73
CA LEU A 197 -7.64 26.95 -1.65
C LEU A 197 -7.13 27.02 -0.20
N LYS A 198 -7.52 28.07 0.54
CA LYS A 198 -7.20 28.20 1.96
C LYS A 198 -7.83 27.06 2.78
N THR A 199 -9.12 26.80 2.61
CA THR A 199 -9.84 25.71 3.28
C THR A 199 -9.21 24.35 2.97
N PHE A 200 -8.83 24.09 1.71
CA PHE A 200 -8.16 22.85 1.33
C PHE A 200 -6.87 22.60 2.14
N GLN A 201 -6.06 23.64 2.36
CA GLN A 201 -4.80 23.54 3.11
C GLN A 201 -4.99 23.54 4.64
N THR A 202 -5.98 24.27 5.18
CA THR A 202 -6.11 24.45 6.63
C THR A 202 -7.12 23.52 7.30
N ALA A 203 -8.11 23.01 6.57
CA ALA A 203 -9.15 22.16 7.14
C ALA A 203 -8.65 20.73 7.37
N ALA A 204 -9.34 20.03 8.28
CA ALA A 204 -9.24 18.59 8.44
C ALA A 204 -10.24 17.91 7.49
N TRP A 205 -9.78 16.94 6.71
CA TRP A 205 -10.62 16.18 5.78
C TRP A 205 -10.76 14.74 6.27
N THR A 206 -11.95 14.35 6.72
CA THR A 206 -12.20 13.03 7.30
C THR A 206 -12.28 11.96 6.23
N LEU A 207 -11.53 10.87 6.38
CA LEU A 207 -11.62 9.72 5.49
C LEU A 207 -12.94 8.97 5.69
N THR A 208 -13.77 8.90 4.65
CA THR A 208 -15.12 8.31 4.77
C THR A 208 -15.10 6.76 4.70
N PRO A 209 -16.16 6.07 5.16
CA PRO A 209 -16.29 4.61 5.05
C PRO A 209 -16.35 4.06 3.61
N SER A 210 -16.57 4.94 2.64
CA SER A 210 -16.59 4.58 1.21
C SER A 210 -15.18 4.47 0.59
N ALA A 211 -14.14 4.75 1.38
CA ALA A 211 -12.74 4.63 0.96
C ALA A 211 -12.39 3.19 0.56
N ASN A 212 -11.75 3.05 -0.59
CA ASN A 212 -11.30 1.76 -1.10
C ASN A 212 -10.02 1.92 -1.94
N ARG A 213 -9.58 0.85 -2.59
CA ARG A 213 -8.36 0.87 -3.42
C ARG A 213 -8.48 1.74 -4.68
N MET A 214 -9.69 2.09 -5.12
CA MET A 214 -9.89 3.00 -6.27
C MET A 214 -9.69 4.46 -5.85
N GLY A 215 -10.24 4.85 -4.71
CA GLY A 215 -10.19 6.23 -4.28
C GLY A 215 -10.61 6.43 -2.83
N TYR A 216 -10.03 7.46 -2.23
CA TYR A 216 -10.31 7.90 -0.88
C TYR A 216 -11.19 9.13 -0.96
N ARG A 217 -12.47 8.95 -0.65
CA ARG A 217 -13.44 10.03 -0.55
C ARG A 217 -13.31 10.66 0.82
N LEU A 218 -13.06 11.97 0.83
CA LEU A 218 -12.90 12.74 2.04
C LEU A 218 -14.12 13.62 2.26
N GLU A 219 -14.40 13.93 3.52
CA GLU A 219 -15.47 14.83 3.93
C GLU A 219 -14.92 15.94 4.82
N GLY A 220 -15.23 17.18 4.48
CA GLY A 220 -14.94 18.38 5.27
C GLY A 220 -16.21 19.16 5.56
N GLN A 221 -16.13 20.05 6.56
CA GLN A 221 -17.25 20.91 6.96
C GLN A 221 -17.66 21.89 5.85
N GLU A 222 -16.70 22.30 5.04
CA GLU A 222 -16.88 23.25 3.94
C GLU A 222 -16.74 22.53 2.59
N THR A 223 -17.43 23.07 1.58
CA THR A 223 -17.32 22.60 0.19
C THR A 223 -16.37 23.48 -0.60
N LEU A 224 -15.50 22.87 -1.39
CA LEU A 224 -14.59 23.59 -2.29
C LEU A 224 -15.33 24.03 -3.56
N MET A 225 -15.17 25.31 -3.90
CA MET A 225 -15.88 25.97 -4.99
C MET A 225 -14.92 26.44 -6.08
N LEU A 226 -15.43 26.44 -7.32
CA LEU A 226 -14.74 27.01 -8.48
C LEU A 226 -15.14 28.48 -8.67
N THR A 227 -14.20 29.29 -9.14
CA THR A 227 -14.42 30.69 -9.58
C THR A 227 -15.35 30.79 -10.78
N ARG A 228 -15.48 29.73 -11.57
CA ARG A 228 -16.36 29.63 -12.74
C ARG A 228 -16.77 28.18 -12.99
N LYS A 229 -17.89 27.99 -13.69
CA LYS A 229 -18.28 26.65 -14.17
C LYS A 229 -17.20 26.11 -15.10
N LEU A 230 -16.88 24.83 -14.92
CA LEU A 230 -15.88 24.14 -15.72
C LEU A 230 -16.45 22.80 -16.18
N ASN A 231 -16.36 22.56 -17.49
CA ASN A 231 -16.58 21.24 -18.08
C ASN A 231 -15.26 20.79 -18.68
N LEU A 232 -14.73 19.66 -18.22
CA LEU A 232 -13.49 19.09 -18.73
C LEU A 232 -13.79 17.91 -19.64
N PHE A 233 -13.03 17.80 -20.72
CA PHE A 233 -12.88 16.51 -21.41
C PHE A 233 -12.20 15.51 -20.46
N SER A 234 -12.48 14.22 -20.67
CA SER A 234 -11.80 13.18 -19.91
C SER A 234 -10.28 13.27 -20.13
N HIS A 235 -9.54 13.25 -19.04
CA HIS A 235 -8.08 13.37 -19.02
C HIS A 235 -7.48 12.27 -18.16
N GLY A 236 -6.18 12.02 -18.35
CA GLY A 236 -5.43 11.02 -17.60
C GLY A 236 -5.46 11.28 -16.09
N ILE A 237 -5.55 10.20 -15.32
CA ILE A 237 -5.52 10.19 -13.86
C ILE A 237 -4.41 9.25 -13.42
N LEU A 238 -3.64 9.69 -12.43
CA LEU A 238 -2.63 8.89 -11.75
C LEU A 238 -2.96 8.80 -10.25
N PRO A 239 -2.50 7.74 -9.56
CA PRO A 239 -2.56 7.68 -8.10
C PRO A 239 -1.98 8.96 -7.47
N GLY A 240 -2.65 9.47 -6.45
CA GLY A 240 -2.34 10.75 -5.78
C GLY A 240 -3.09 11.95 -6.34
N THR A 241 -3.71 11.86 -7.51
CA THR A 241 -4.54 12.97 -8.04
C THR A 241 -5.70 13.26 -7.08
N VAL A 242 -5.85 14.52 -6.67
CA VAL A 242 -6.96 14.97 -5.82
C VAL A 242 -8.00 15.67 -6.70
N GLN A 243 -9.12 15.00 -6.92
CA GLN A 243 -10.24 15.54 -7.69
C GLN A 243 -11.30 16.14 -6.78
N VAL A 244 -11.97 17.20 -7.25
CA VAL A 244 -13.10 17.80 -6.55
C VAL A 244 -14.34 17.74 -7.45
N PRO A 245 -15.27 16.81 -7.22
CA PRO A 245 -16.56 16.77 -7.92
C PRO A 245 -17.44 17.99 -7.60
N PRO A 246 -18.59 18.18 -8.28
CA PRO A 246 -19.51 19.29 -8.02
C PRO A 246 -20.01 19.41 -6.57
N ALA A 247 -19.96 18.33 -5.78
CA ALA A 247 -20.30 18.35 -4.36
C ALA A 247 -19.24 19.07 -3.48
N GLY A 248 -18.08 19.44 -4.05
CA GLY A 248 -17.03 20.19 -3.35
C GLY A 248 -16.19 19.38 -2.36
N GLN A 249 -16.39 18.05 -2.29
CA GLN A 249 -15.69 17.15 -1.38
C GLN A 249 -14.53 16.42 -2.10
N PRO A 250 -13.27 16.51 -1.62
CA PRO A 250 -12.11 15.93 -2.29
C PRO A 250 -12.16 14.40 -2.40
N ILE A 251 -11.63 13.87 -3.51
CA ILE A 251 -11.40 12.45 -3.74
C ILE A 251 -9.95 12.25 -4.17
N ILE A 252 -9.16 11.54 -3.37
CA ILE A 252 -7.80 11.14 -3.73
C ILE A 252 -7.86 9.84 -4.52
N GLN A 253 -7.31 9.84 -5.74
CA GLN A 253 -7.24 8.66 -6.60
C GLN A 253 -6.13 7.72 -6.10
N MET A 254 -6.45 6.43 -5.96
CA MET A 254 -5.52 5.43 -5.38
C MET A 254 -5.11 4.39 -6.44
N MET A 255 -4.51 3.28 -6.03
CA MET A 255 -3.83 2.35 -6.95
C MET A 255 -4.75 1.69 -7.98
N ASP A 256 -6.02 1.49 -7.66
CA ASP A 256 -7.03 0.89 -8.55
C ASP A 256 -7.94 1.96 -9.19
N ALA A 257 -7.52 3.24 -9.18
CA ALA A 257 -8.27 4.33 -9.77
C ALA A 257 -8.54 4.11 -11.27
N ASN A 258 -9.60 4.74 -11.76
CA ASN A 258 -9.82 4.84 -13.21
C ASN A 258 -8.64 5.59 -13.85
N THR A 259 -8.22 5.17 -15.04
CA THR A 259 -7.13 5.81 -15.78
C THR A 259 -7.52 7.17 -16.37
N CYS A 260 -8.82 7.46 -16.48
CA CYS A 260 -9.34 8.74 -16.94
C CYS A 260 -10.57 9.20 -16.14
N GLY A 261 -10.79 10.52 -16.15
CA GLY A 261 -11.97 11.15 -15.57
C GLY A 261 -12.03 12.63 -15.93
N GLY A 262 -13.12 13.30 -15.55
CA GLY A 262 -13.41 14.69 -15.98
C GLY A 262 -13.65 15.67 -14.83
N TYR A 263 -13.31 15.32 -13.59
CA TYR A 263 -13.40 16.24 -12.47
C TYR A 263 -12.13 17.11 -12.35
N PRO A 264 -12.27 18.39 -11.98
CA PRO A 264 -11.14 19.29 -11.78
C PRO A 264 -10.21 18.76 -10.70
N LYS A 265 -8.91 18.89 -10.95
CA LYS A 265 -7.83 18.43 -10.09
C LYS A 265 -7.29 19.64 -9.32
N ILE A 266 -7.48 19.66 -8.00
CA ILE A 266 -6.98 20.76 -7.15
C ILE A 266 -5.49 20.57 -6.81
N ALA A 267 -5.07 19.33 -6.57
CA ALA A 267 -3.71 19.01 -6.17
C ALA A 267 -3.33 17.57 -6.55
N THR A 268 -2.06 17.23 -6.39
CA THR A 268 -1.55 15.85 -6.51
C THR A 268 -0.67 15.53 -5.30
N VAL A 269 -1.02 14.48 -4.57
CA VAL A 269 -0.20 13.91 -3.49
C VAL A 269 1.05 13.31 -4.09
N ILE A 270 2.21 13.61 -3.50
CA ILE A 270 3.48 13.05 -3.97
C ILE A 270 3.55 11.55 -3.69
N GLU A 271 4.21 10.79 -4.58
CA GLU A 271 4.30 9.33 -4.49
C GLU A 271 4.77 8.82 -3.11
N PRO A 272 5.81 9.39 -2.47
CA PRO A 272 6.23 9.03 -1.11
C PRO A 272 5.09 8.99 -0.09
N ASP A 273 4.15 9.94 -0.16
CA ASP A 273 3.13 10.13 0.88
C ASP A 273 1.87 9.28 0.64
N LEU A 274 1.73 8.62 -0.51
CA LEU A 274 0.63 7.67 -0.77
C LEU A 274 0.60 6.53 0.25
N ARG A 275 1.76 6.10 0.73
CA ARG A 275 1.86 5.09 1.79
C ARG A 275 1.16 5.53 3.08
N LEU A 276 1.19 6.83 3.41
CA LEU A 276 0.56 7.33 4.63
C LEU A 276 -0.96 7.20 4.51
N LEU A 277 -1.52 7.59 3.36
CA LEU A 277 -2.95 7.40 3.05
C LEU A 277 -3.33 5.93 3.13
N SER A 278 -2.51 5.02 2.59
CA SER A 278 -2.78 3.58 2.65
C SER A 278 -2.84 3.03 4.09
N GLN A 279 -2.27 3.75 5.07
CA GLN A 279 -2.29 3.39 6.48
C GLN A 279 -3.33 4.19 7.28
N THR A 280 -3.95 5.21 6.68
CA THR A 280 -4.99 6.03 7.33
C THR A 280 -6.26 5.22 7.53
N GLY A 281 -6.73 5.15 8.78
CA GLY A 281 -8.00 4.51 9.12
C GLY A 281 -9.21 5.35 8.70
N VAL A 282 -10.32 4.68 8.42
CA VAL A 282 -11.63 5.35 8.21
C VAL A 282 -11.98 6.18 9.46
N GLY A 283 -12.49 7.40 9.24
CA GLY A 283 -12.83 8.36 10.29
C GLY A 283 -11.65 9.24 10.72
N ALA A 284 -10.41 8.91 10.35
CA ALA A 284 -9.25 9.73 10.68
C ALA A 284 -9.15 10.97 9.76
N PRO A 285 -8.63 12.09 10.28
CA PRO A 285 -8.44 13.29 9.47
C PRO A 285 -7.21 13.18 8.56
N VAL A 286 -7.31 13.80 7.39
CA VAL A 286 -6.25 13.99 6.40
C VAL A 286 -6.03 15.49 6.23
N HIS A 287 -4.77 15.91 6.23
CA HIS A 287 -4.36 17.30 6.05
C HIS A 287 -3.45 17.42 4.84
N PHE A 288 -3.64 18.49 4.06
CA PHE A 288 -2.87 18.75 2.87
C PHE A 288 -1.86 19.85 3.13
N ARG A 289 -0.58 19.55 2.89
CA ARG A 289 0.50 20.54 2.94
C ARG A 289 1.05 20.76 1.53
N GLU A 290 0.84 21.95 1.00
CA GLU A 290 1.45 22.31 -0.28
C GLU A 290 2.97 22.44 -0.15
N ILE A 291 3.70 21.97 -1.15
CA ILE A 291 5.16 22.03 -1.23
C ILE A 291 5.61 22.43 -2.63
N THR A 292 6.90 22.71 -2.78
CA THR A 292 7.47 22.99 -4.11
C THR A 292 7.77 21.70 -4.88
N ARG A 293 7.92 21.82 -6.19
CA ARG A 293 8.38 20.71 -7.04
C ARG A 293 9.75 20.18 -6.60
N ASP A 294 10.66 21.06 -6.18
CA ASP A 294 11.99 20.66 -5.76
C ASP A 294 11.96 19.87 -4.45
N ASP A 295 11.11 20.28 -3.49
CA ASP A 295 10.85 19.51 -2.28
C ASP A 295 10.30 18.11 -2.59
N ALA A 296 9.38 18.02 -3.57
CA ALA A 296 8.79 16.76 -3.99
C ALA A 296 9.84 15.83 -4.62
N VAL A 297 10.67 16.34 -5.52
CA VAL A 297 11.77 15.59 -6.14
C VAL A 297 12.78 15.15 -5.10
N GLN A 298 13.13 16.03 -4.15
CA GLN A 298 14.04 15.69 -3.06
C GLN A 298 13.48 14.60 -2.17
N ALA A 299 12.18 14.64 -1.84
CA ALA A 299 11.53 13.58 -1.07
C ALA A 299 11.58 12.23 -1.78
N ILE A 300 11.30 12.18 -3.09
CA ILE A 300 11.39 10.94 -3.89
C ILE A 300 12.83 10.40 -3.90
N ARG A 301 13.83 11.28 -4.06
CA ARG A 301 15.25 10.88 -4.03
C ARG A 301 15.67 10.35 -2.67
N GLN A 302 15.19 10.98 -1.59
CA GLN A 302 15.50 10.55 -0.23
C GLN A 302 14.92 9.16 0.04
N ASP A 303 13.65 8.92 -0.27
CA ASP A 303 13.02 7.59 -0.11
C ASP A 303 13.78 6.51 -0.89
N ALA A 304 14.16 6.80 -2.13
CA ALA A 304 14.95 5.87 -2.95
C ALA A 304 16.36 5.63 -2.37
N SER A 305 16.99 6.66 -1.80
CA SER A 305 18.29 6.54 -1.14
C SER A 305 18.21 5.71 0.13
N ASP A 306 17.23 6.00 1.00
CA ASP A 306 16.98 5.27 2.24
C ASP A 306 16.73 3.79 1.99
N LEU A 307 15.95 3.47 0.96
CA LEU A 307 15.67 2.09 0.59
C LEU A 307 16.93 1.36 0.08
N ARG A 308 17.80 2.04 -0.69
CA ARG A 308 19.08 1.46 -1.12
C ARG A 308 20.02 1.22 0.04
N THR A 309 20.15 2.19 0.95
CA THR A 309 20.96 2.05 2.17
C THR A 309 20.47 0.87 2.99
N LEU A 310 19.15 0.78 3.22
CA LEU A 310 18.55 -0.32 3.97
C LEU A 310 18.82 -1.68 3.31
N ALA A 311 18.66 -1.78 2.00
CA ALA A 311 18.93 -3.02 1.26
C ALA A 311 20.40 -3.46 1.44
N ALA A 312 21.35 -2.52 1.38
CA ALA A 312 22.77 -2.81 1.58
C ALA A 312 23.06 -3.26 3.03
N GLU A 313 22.45 -2.61 4.02
CA GLU A 313 22.59 -2.97 5.44
C GLU A 313 22.05 -4.37 5.74
N ILE A 314 20.86 -4.70 5.23
CA ILE A 314 20.26 -6.03 5.37
C ILE A 314 21.12 -7.09 4.69
N SER A 315 21.61 -6.82 3.48
CA SER A 315 22.50 -7.73 2.76
C SER A 315 23.78 -8.00 3.55
N LYS A 316 24.40 -6.97 4.13
CA LYS A 316 25.60 -7.11 4.97
C LYS A 316 25.27 -7.92 6.22
N LEU A 317 24.18 -7.61 6.90
CA LEU A 317 23.76 -8.30 8.12
C LEU A 317 23.55 -9.80 7.88
N ARG A 318 22.93 -10.21 6.76
CA ARG A 318 22.77 -11.65 6.42
C ARG A 318 24.07 -12.41 6.31
N THR A 319 25.13 -11.79 5.79
CA THR A 319 26.45 -12.43 5.72
C THR A 319 27.12 -12.61 7.09
N GLN A 320 26.65 -11.87 8.09
CA GLN A 320 27.19 -11.84 9.45
C GLN A 320 26.33 -12.60 10.45
N LEU A 321 25.09 -12.94 10.10
CA LEU A 321 24.20 -13.73 10.95
C LEU A 321 24.78 -15.13 11.11
N VAL A 322 25.16 -15.45 12.35
CA VAL A 322 25.58 -16.79 12.75
C VAL A 322 24.32 -17.63 13.01
N PHE A 323 24.27 -18.83 12.44
CA PHE A 323 23.10 -19.72 12.45
C PHE A 323 23.32 -20.97 13.29
#